data_AF-A0A2V3HHF1-F1
#
_entry.id   AF-A0A2V3HHF1-F1
#
_cell.length_a   1.000
_cell.length_b   1.000
_cell.length_c   1.000
_cell.angle_alpha   90.00
_cell.angle_beta   90.00
_cell.angle_gamma   90.00
#
_symmetry.space_group_name_H-M   'P 1'
#
loop_
_entity.id
_entity.type
_entity.pdbx_description
1 polymer ?
#
loop_
_entity_poly.entity_id
_entity_poly.type
_entity_poly.pdbx_seq_one_letter_code
_entity_poly.pdbx_strand_id
1 'polypeptide(L)'
;MAGWREALEDLDDDHRLMLEGGSLSQLFLRYPLTLCHPLFVGSFYGVLVSLTFILPSLYAGWMESIPIEDSFNDWATKSIMFVALTAALSGISFLISTLVLRPPIRLENRR
;
A
#
# COMPACT_ATOMS: atom_id res chain seq x y z
N MET A 1 -11.60 -29.07 5.44
CA MET A 1 -10.31 -29.02 4.71
C MET A 1 -9.44 -28.05 5.47
N ALA A 2 -8.20 -28.41 5.79
CA ALA A 2 -7.31 -27.47 6.45
C ALA A 2 -7.19 -26.22 5.57
N GLY A 3 -7.41 -25.04 6.15
CA GLY A 3 -7.23 -23.77 5.46
C GLY A 3 -5.78 -23.66 5.01
N TRP A 4 -5.51 -22.99 3.89
CA TRP A 4 -4.14 -22.76 3.40
C TRP A 4 -3.20 -22.15 4.46
N ARG A 5 -3.76 -21.46 5.47
CA ARG A 5 -3.05 -20.94 6.65
C ARG A 5 -2.58 -22.03 7.61
N GLU A 6 -3.34 -23.09 7.80
CA GLU A 6 -2.93 -24.24 8.63
C GLU A 6 -1.81 -25.03 7.93
N ALA A 7 -1.78 -25.05 6.60
CA ALA A 7 -0.66 -25.60 5.84
C ALA A 7 0.63 -24.76 5.96
N LEU A 8 0.52 -23.48 6.34
CA LEU A 8 1.64 -22.57 6.62
C LEU A 8 2.24 -22.75 8.02
N GLU A 9 1.49 -23.36 8.95
CA GLU A 9 2.00 -23.69 10.30
C GLU A 9 2.95 -24.89 10.29
N ASP A 10 2.91 -25.70 9.23
CA ASP A 10 3.78 -26.86 8.99
C ASP A 10 5.13 -26.48 8.34
N LEU A 11 5.28 -25.20 7.94
CA LEU A 11 6.49 -24.66 7.30
C LEU A 11 7.41 -24.02 8.34
N ASP A 12 8.72 -24.15 8.11
CA ASP A 12 9.77 -23.54 8.92
C ASP A 12 9.67 -22.00 8.90
N ASP A 13 10.13 -21.34 9.96
CA ASP A 13 9.90 -19.90 10.18
C ASP A 13 10.41 -19.02 9.02
N ASP A 14 11.56 -19.38 8.42
CA ASP A 14 12.13 -18.69 7.27
C ASP A 14 11.23 -18.83 6.02
N HIS A 15 10.68 -20.01 5.77
CA HIS A 15 9.80 -20.26 4.63
C HIS A 15 8.44 -19.58 4.82
N ARG A 16 7.98 -19.52 6.06
CA ARG A 16 6.76 -18.79 6.43
C ARG A 16 6.92 -17.29 6.24
N LEU A 17 8.06 -16.72 6.63
CA LEU A 17 8.39 -15.31 6.40
C LEU A 17 8.46 -14.98 4.90
N MET A 18 8.94 -15.89 4.05
CA MET A 18 8.97 -15.68 2.60
C MET A 18 7.57 -15.59 1.97
N LEU A 19 6.60 -16.33 2.52
CA LEU A 19 5.23 -16.39 2.01
C LEU A 19 4.32 -15.31 2.62
N GLU A 20 4.43 -15.07 3.92
CA GLU A 20 3.66 -14.03 4.63
C GLU A 20 4.27 -12.63 4.45
N GLY A 21 5.56 -12.55 4.14
CA GLY A 21 6.37 -11.34 4.07
C GLY A 21 6.57 -10.68 5.43
N GLY A 22 6.97 -9.40 5.43
CA GLY A 22 7.15 -8.61 6.65
C GLY A 22 5.83 -8.24 7.34
N SER A 23 5.93 -7.52 8.47
CA SER A 23 4.77 -7.15 9.31
C SER A 23 3.66 -6.40 8.54
N LEU A 24 4.01 -5.62 7.53
CA LEU A 24 3.05 -4.88 6.69
C LEU A 24 2.29 -5.79 5.72
N SER A 25 2.94 -6.79 5.10
CA SER A 25 2.24 -7.73 4.22
C SER A 25 1.35 -8.67 5.02
N GLN A 26 1.79 -9.10 6.21
CA GLN A 26 0.95 -9.86 7.16
C GLN A 26 -0.31 -9.08 7.55
N LEU A 27 -0.22 -7.76 7.70
CA LEU A 27 -1.38 -6.91 8.00
C LEU A 27 -2.41 -6.96 6.86
N PHE A 28 -1.98 -6.84 5.61
CA PHE A 28 -2.87 -7.00 4.45
C PHE A 28 -3.38 -8.44 4.25
N LEU A 29 -2.63 -9.46 4.68
CA LEU A 29 -3.05 -10.86 4.64
C LEU A 29 -4.04 -11.25 5.76
N ARG A 30 -4.25 -10.39 6.75
CA ARG A 30 -5.16 -10.63 7.88
C ARG A 30 -6.55 -10.04 7.66
N TYR A 31 -6.70 -9.07 6.76
CA TYR A 31 -7.98 -8.43 6.48
C TYR A 31 -8.67 -9.03 5.25
N PRO A 32 -10.02 -9.03 5.21
CA PRO A 32 -10.76 -9.51 4.05
C PRO A 32 -10.39 -8.69 2.81
N LEU A 33 -10.37 -9.35 1.64
CA LEU A 33 -10.04 -8.78 0.33
C LEU A 33 -10.84 -7.51 -0.04
N THR A 34 -11.97 -7.27 0.61
CA THR A 34 -12.77 -6.04 0.48
C THR A 34 -12.10 -4.82 1.13
N LEU A 35 -11.38 -5.00 2.25
CA LEU A 35 -10.61 -3.95 2.91
C LEU A 35 -9.21 -3.79 2.30
N CYS A 36 -8.62 -4.87 1.79
CA CYS A 36 -7.32 -4.85 1.09
C CYS A 36 -7.48 -4.61 -0.42
N HIS A 37 -8.39 -3.72 -0.82
CA HIS A 37 -8.50 -3.34 -2.22
C HIS A 37 -7.18 -2.68 -2.66
N PRO A 38 -6.60 -3.02 -3.84
CA PRO A 38 -5.33 -2.47 -4.28
C PRO A 38 -5.27 -0.93 -4.24
N LEU A 39 -6.40 -0.26 -4.51
CA LEU A 39 -6.54 1.20 -4.34
C LEU A 39 -6.20 1.70 -2.93
N PHE A 40 -6.68 1.03 -1.87
CA PHE A 40 -6.42 1.43 -0.48
C PHE A 40 -4.97 1.18 -0.08
N VAL A 41 -4.40 0.07 -0.56
CA VAL A 41 -2.99 -0.25 -0.34
C VAL A 41 -2.12 0.82 -1.02
N GLY A 42 -2.41 1.15 -2.28
CA GLY A 42 -1.72 2.19 -3.03
C GLY A 42 -1.81 3.57 -2.39
N SER A 43 -3.00 3.97 -1.92
CA SER A 43 -3.17 5.26 -1.25
C SER A 43 -2.43 5.32 0.08
N PHE A 44 -2.44 4.25 0.87
CA PHE A 44 -1.69 4.16 2.13
C PHE A 44 -0.18 4.34 1.92
N TYR A 45 0.38 3.66 0.92
CA TYR A 45 1.80 3.85 0.57
C TYR A 45 2.09 5.27 0.06
N GLY A 46 1.16 5.88 -0.68
CA GLY A 46 1.26 7.29 -1.09
C GLY A 46 1.36 8.24 0.12
N VAL A 47 0.59 7.98 1.18
CA VAL A 47 0.65 8.76 2.43
C VAL A 47 1.98 8.57 3.14
N LEU A 48 2.48 7.33 3.24
CA LEU A 48 3.78 7.07 3.85
C LEU A 48 4.91 7.79 3.13
N VAL A 49 4.89 7.78 1.80
CA VAL A 49 5.86 8.50 0.98
C VAL A 49 5.75 9.99 1.22
N SER A 50 4.55 10.57 1.22
CA SER A 50 4.39 12.01 1.40
C SER A 50 4.83 12.50 2.79
N LEU A 51 4.71 11.68 3.84
CA LEU A 51 5.25 12.00 5.17
C LEU A 51 6.77 12.22 5.15
N THR A 52 7.52 11.48 4.33
CA THR A 52 8.98 11.66 4.20
C THR A 52 9.36 13.00 3.57
N PHE A 53 8.45 13.60 2.79
CA PHE A 53 8.67 14.88 2.10
C PHE A 53 8.33 16.11 2.94
N ILE A 54 7.74 15.97 4.14
CA ILE A 54 7.45 17.11 5.01
C ILE A 54 8.72 17.90 5.31
N LEU A 55 9.77 17.20 5.76
CA LEU A 55 10.99 17.85 6.23
C LEU A 55 11.76 18.55 5.10
N PRO A 56 12.01 17.91 3.93
CA PRO A 56 12.60 18.59 2.78
C PRO A 56 11.77 19.80 2.30
N SER A 57 10.44 19.71 2.29
CA SER A 57 9.57 20.79 1.83
C SER A 57 9.61 22.01 2.75
N LEU A 58 9.59 21.79 4.06
CA LEU A 58 9.71 22.86 5.04
C LEU A 58 11.10 23.49 5.01
N TYR A 59 12.15 22.70 4.82
CA TYR A 59 13.52 23.20 4.71
C TYR A 59 13.71 24.07 3.46
N ALA A 60 13.17 23.64 2.31
CA ALA A 60 13.21 24.43 1.08
C ALA A 60 12.47 25.77 1.24
N GLY A 61 11.26 25.75 1.82
CA GLY A 61 10.49 26.95 2.10
C GLY A 61 11.22 27.92 3.06
N TRP A 62 11.88 27.39 4.08
CA TRP A 62 12.70 28.19 4.99
C TRP A 62 13.87 28.89 4.26
N MET A 63 14.55 28.19 3.34
CA MET A 63 15.65 28.75 2.55
C MET A 63 15.18 29.89 1.63
N GLU A 64 13.95 29.80 1.12
CA GLU A 64 13.34 30.80 0.24
C GLU A 64 12.61 31.91 1.01
N SER A 65 12.71 31.94 2.35
CA SER A 65 11.98 32.88 3.22
C SER A 65 10.45 32.83 3.05
N ILE A 66 9.92 31.68 2.65
CA ILE A 66 8.49 31.41 2.51
C ILE A 66 7.90 31.11 3.89
N PRO A 67 6.72 31.65 4.24
CA PRO A 67 6.02 31.28 5.45
C PRO A 67 5.82 29.76 5.58
N ILE A 68 5.85 29.27 6.82
CA ILE A 68 5.66 27.83 7.11
C ILE A 68 4.27 27.36 6.64
N GLU A 69 3.26 28.23 6.74
CA GLU A 69 1.88 27.95 6.30
C GLU A 69 1.81 27.68 4.79
N ASP A 70 2.45 28.53 3.99
CA ASP A 70 2.49 28.37 2.53
C ASP A 70 3.30 27.13 2.12
N SER A 71 4.42 26.88 2.79
CA SER A 71 5.24 25.69 2.57
C SER A 71 4.51 24.39 2.92
N PHE A 72 3.71 24.42 3.99
CA PHE A 72 2.86 23.29 4.39
C PHE A 72 1.71 23.08 3.40
N ASN A 73 1.13 24.16 2.87
CA ASN A 73 0.09 24.08 1.86
C ASN A 73 0.61 23.46 0.55
N ASP A 74 1.81 23.87 0.11
CA ASP A 74 2.46 23.29 -1.07
C ASP A 74 2.77 21.80 -0.87
N TRP A 75 3.34 21.43 0.29
CA TRP A 75 3.52 20.03 0.65
C TRP A 75 2.21 19.24 0.65
N ALA A 76 1.14 19.78 1.26
CA ALA A 76 -0.16 19.12 1.34
C ALA A 76 -0.76 18.89 -0.05
N THR A 77 -0.64 19.88 -0.94
CA THR A 77 -1.09 19.78 -2.32
C THR A 77 -0.33 18.68 -3.07
N LYS A 78 1.00 18.65 -2.96
CA LYS A 78 1.83 17.59 -3.56
C LYS A 78 1.53 16.22 -2.96
N SER A 79 1.30 16.15 -1.66
CA SER A 79 0.93 14.93 -0.94
C SER A 79 -0.37 14.32 -1.49
N ILE A 80 -1.40 15.13 -1.69
CA ILE A 80 -2.67 14.68 -2.29
C ILE A 80 -2.44 14.16 -3.71
N MET A 81 -1.64 14.86 -4.52
CA MET A 81 -1.28 14.39 -5.87
C MET A 81 -0.55 13.05 -5.85
N PHE A 82 0.41 12.86 -4.94
CA PHE A 82 1.12 11.59 -4.78
C PHE A 82 0.18 10.45 -4.39
N VAL A 83 -0.70 10.68 -3.42
CA VAL A 83 -1.69 9.69 -2.98
C VAL A 83 -2.64 9.33 -4.13
N ALA A 84 -3.08 10.32 -4.91
CA ALA A 84 -3.95 10.09 -6.07
C ALA A 84 -3.22 9.27 -7.16
N LEU A 85 -1.95 9.57 -7.42
CA LEU A 85 -1.12 8.84 -8.39
C LEU A 85 -0.90 7.39 -7.97
N THR A 86 -0.52 7.14 -6.73
CA THR A 86 -0.28 5.77 -6.25
C THR A 86 -1.59 4.97 -6.19
N ALA A 87 -2.70 5.59 -5.78
CA ALA A 87 -4.01 4.98 -5.86
C ALA A 87 -4.37 4.63 -7.30
N ALA A 88 -4.23 5.57 -8.24
CA ALA A 88 -4.52 5.32 -9.66
C ALA A 88 -3.66 4.18 -10.23
N LEU A 89 -2.35 4.15 -9.94
CA LEU A 89 -1.46 3.08 -10.37
C LEU A 89 -1.89 1.71 -9.83
N SER A 90 -2.26 1.64 -8.55
CA SER A 90 -2.75 0.39 -7.95
C SER A 90 -4.11 -0.04 -8.54
N GLY A 91 -4.97 0.92 -8.88
CA GLY A 91 -6.23 0.66 -9.59
C GLY A 91 -6.01 0.12 -10.99
N ILE A 92 -5.11 0.73 -11.75
CA ILE A 92 -4.72 0.27 -13.09
C ILE A 92 -4.08 -1.11 -13.01
N SER A 93 -3.19 -1.35 -12.05
CA SER A 93 -2.58 -2.66 -11.82
C SER A 93 -3.63 -3.74 -11.53
N PHE A 94 -4.65 -3.40 -10.74
CA PHE A 94 -5.80 -4.28 -10.52
C PHE A 94 -6.58 -4.57 -11.81
N LEU A 95 -6.92 -3.53 -12.58
CA LEU A 95 -7.61 -3.69 -13.86
C LEU A 95 -6.82 -4.59 -14.83
N ILE A 96 -5.52 -4.36 -14.96
CA ILE A 96 -4.63 -5.20 -15.78
C ILE A 96 -4.67 -6.65 -15.28
N SER A 97 -4.57 -6.88 -13.97
CA SER A 97 -4.63 -8.23 -13.39
C SER A 97 -5.94 -8.95 -13.73
N THR A 98 -7.07 -8.21 -13.69
CA THR A 98 -8.38 -8.76 -14.07
C THR A 98 -8.50 -9.06 -15.56
N LEU A 99 -7.94 -8.21 -16.43
CA LEU A 99 -7.98 -8.37 -17.89
C LEU A 99 -7.04 -9.48 -18.38
N VAL A 100 -5.86 -9.59 -17.79
CA VAL A 100 -4.84 -10.59 -18.17
C VAL A 100 -5.24 -12.00 -17.70
N LEU A 101 -6.34 -12.14 -16.97
CA LEU A 101 -6.78 -13.42 -16.40
C LEU A 101 -5.65 -14.10 -15.62
N ARG A 102 -4.76 -13.30 -15.00
CA ARG A 102 -3.75 -13.84 -14.09
C ARG A 102 -4.56 -14.50 -12.97
N PRO A 103 -4.46 -15.83 -12.81
CA PRO A 103 -5.43 -16.58 -12.01
C PRO A 103 -5.55 -15.95 -10.63
N PRO A 104 -6.78 -15.72 -10.14
CA PRO A 104 -6.94 -15.04 -8.89
C PRO A 104 -6.47 -15.94 -7.74
N ILE A 105 -5.82 -15.34 -6.75
CA ILE A 105 -5.73 -15.82 -5.35
C ILE A 105 -7.12 -15.62 -4.70
N ARG A 106 -8.20 -15.98 -5.42
CA ARG A 106 -9.48 -16.27 -4.81
C ARG A 106 -9.48 -17.78 -4.66
N LEU A 107 -9.19 -18.24 -3.45
CA LEU A 107 -9.79 -19.49 -3.05
C LEU A 107 -11.29 -19.27 -3.14
N GLU A 108 -11.88 -19.88 -4.16
CA GLU A 108 -13.30 -20.07 -4.29
C GLU A 108 -13.84 -20.42 -2.91
N ASN A 109 -14.82 -19.66 -2.44
CA ASN A 109 -15.56 -19.98 -1.24
C ASN A 109 -16.29 -21.31 -1.48
N ARG A 110 -15.57 -22.43 -1.32
CA ARG A 110 -16.14 -23.77 -1.28
C ARG A 110 -16.30 -24.17 0.17
N ARG A 111 -17.45 -23.72 0.69
CA ARG A 111 -18.24 -24.24 1.82
C ARG A 111 -17.60 -24.18 3.21
#